data_AF-A0A929Z5G2-F1
#
_entry.id   AF-A0A929Z5G2-F1
#
_cell.length_a   1.000
_cell.length_b   1.000
_cell.length_c   1.000
_cell.angle_alpha   90.00
_cell.angle_beta   90.00
_cell.angle_gamma   90.00
#
_symmetry.space_group_name_H-M   'P 1'
#
loop_
_entity.id
_entity.type
_entity.pdbx_description
1 polymer ?
#
loop_
_entity_poly.entity_id
_entity_poly.type
_entity_poly.pdbx_seq_one_letter_code
_entity_poly.pdbx_strand_id
1 'polypeptide(L)'
;RAAFLPQALGMVSGALLFSLFYLKQRPFSMPSIKNMLGGFIFALAVLLYLISINLNGVSIAASMTQMNVILATLGGIYVLGERKTRWELWNVYIGLLIVLIGGIMIGLSSTEAVANLL
;
A
#
# COMPACT_ATOMS: atom_id res chain seq x y z
N ARG A 1 12.87 13.17 5.93
CA ARG A 1 11.91 13.88 5.03
C ARG A 1 12.49 14.17 3.63
N ALA A 2 13.82 14.19 3.45
CA ALA A 2 14.48 14.47 2.15
C ALA A 2 14.56 13.28 1.15
N ALA A 3 14.17 12.06 1.54
CA ALA A 3 14.33 10.87 0.69
C ALA A 3 13.19 10.66 -0.34
N PHE A 4 12.02 11.26 -0.14
CA PHE A 4 10.85 11.06 -1.02
C PHE A 4 11.02 11.69 -2.40
N LEU A 5 11.66 12.87 -2.49
CA LEU A 5 11.90 13.56 -3.76
C LEU A 5 12.85 12.77 -4.66
N PRO A 6 14.04 12.34 -4.18
CA PRO A 6 14.90 11.44 -4.93
C PRO A 6 14.24 10.11 -5.29
N GLN A 7 13.43 9.54 -4.38
CA GLN A 7 12.69 8.30 -4.65
C GLN A 7 11.65 8.47 -5.76
N ALA A 8 10.84 9.53 -5.71
CA ALA A 8 9.84 9.81 -6.74
C ALA A 8 10.49 10.05 -8.10
N LEU A 9 11.58 10.81 -8.14
CA LEU A 9 12.38 10.99 -9.36
C LEU A 9 12.93 9.66 -9.87
N GLY A 10 13.42 8.79 -8.99
CA GLY A 10 13.86 7.43 -9.30
C GLY A 10 12.73 6.56 -9.87
N MET A 11 11.53 6.61 -9.29
CA MET A 11 10.37 5.86 -9.77
C MET A 11 9.91 6.33 -11.15
N VAL A 12 9.85 7.65 -11.39
CA VAL A 12 9.44 8.22 -12.68
C VAL A 12 10.50 7.92 -13.76
N SER A 13 11.77 8.20 -13.47
CA SER A 13 12.87 7.93 -14.41
C SER A 13 12.99 6.44 -14.71
N GLY A 14 12.95 5.58 -13.70
CA GLY A 14 12.96 4.12 -13.86
C GLY A 14 11.81 3.62 -14.72
N ALA A 15 10.57 4.07 -14.45
CA ALA A 15 9.41 3.69 -15.24
C ALA A 15 9.52 4.13 -16.72
N LEU A 16 10.00 5.35 -16.98
CA LEU A 16 10.22 5.85 -18.34
C LEU A 16 11.30 5.07 -19.08
N LEU A 17 12.44 4.82 -18.44
CA LEU A 17 13.52 4.02 -19.01
C LEU A 17 13.06 2.60 -19.33
N PHE A 18 12.36 1.96 -18.40
CA PHE A 18 11.85 0.59 -18.58
C PHE A 18 10.80 0.52 -19.70
N SER A 19 9.90 1.50 -19.77
CA SER A 19 8.90 1.60 -20.83
C SER A 19 9.52 1.79 -22.21
N LEU A 20 10.50 2.69 -22.34
CA LEU A 20 11.12 3.03 -23.62
C LEU A 20 12.12 1.96 -24.11
N PHE A 21 12.98 1.46 -23.23
CA PHE A 21 14.12 0.64 -23.64
C PHE A 21 13.87 -0.87 -23.50
N TYR A 22 13.11 -1.31 -22.51
CA TYR A 22 12.86 -2.74 -22.27
C TYR A 22 11.54 -3.20 -22.90
N LEU A 23 10.43 -2.55 -22.56
CA LEU A 23 9.10 -2.88 -23.09
C LEU A 23 8.85 -2.33 -24.49
N LYS A 24 9.63 -1.33 -24.94
CA LYS A 24 9.46 -0.60 -26.21
C LYS A 24 8.03 -0.07 -26.42
N GLN A 25 7.39 0.37 -25.35
CA GLN A 25 6.04 0.93 -25.36
C GLN A 25 6.08 2.47 -25.48
N ARG A 26 4.96 3.07 -25.87
CA ARG A 26 4.81 4.53 -25.87
C ARG A 26 4.37 5.01 -24.48
N PRO A 27 5.24 5.64 -23.67
CA PRO A 27 4.94 5.98 -22.28
C PRO A 27 3.77 6.96 -22.15
N PHE A 28 3.58 7.86 -23.12
CA PHE A 28 2.51 8.87 -23.14
C PHE A 28 1.31 8.49 -24.00
N SER A 29 0.99 7.19 -24.09
CA SER A 29 -0.19 6.72 -24.79
C SER A 29 -1.50 7.09 -24.05
N MET A 30 -2.63 7.14 -24.77
CA MET A 30 -3.95 7.35 -24.14
C MET A 30 -4.27 6.36 -23.01
N PRO A 31 -3.96 5.05 -23.11
CA PRO A 31 -4.05 4.12 -21.98
C PRO A 31 -3.21 4.54 -20.77
N SER A 32 -1.98 5.02 -20.98
CA SER A 32 -1.13 5.53 -19.88
C SER A 32 -1.76 6.73 -19.17
N ILE A 33 -2.36 7.64 -19.93
CA ILE A 33 -3.06 8.82 -19.38
C ILE A 33 -4.26 8.37 -18.54
N LYS A 34 -5.03 7.37 -18.97
CA LYS A 34 -6.13 6.81 -18.16
C LYS A 34 -5.63 6.23 -16.84
N ASN A 35 -4.47 5.58 -16.84
CA ASN A 35 -3.85 5.04 -15.63
C ASN A 35 -3.27 6.12 -14.69
N MET A 36 -3.10 7.37 -15.14
CA MET A 36 -2.66 8.46 -14.25
C MET A 36 -3.65 8.71 -13.12
N LEU A 37 -4.94 8.42 -13.30
CA LEU A 37 -5.93 8.57 -12.23
C LEU A 37 -5.59 7.67 -11.02
N GLY A 38 -5.17 6.42 -11.27
CA GLY A 38 -4.70 5.52 -10.22
C GLY A 38 -3.44 6.04 -9.54
N GLY A 39 -2.51 6.59 -10.32
CA GLY A 39 -1.31 7.25 -9.79
C GLY A 39 -1.63 8.47 -8.92
N PHE A 40 -2.63 9.26 -9.29
CA PHE A 40 -3.09 10.41 -8.51
C PHE A 40 -3.71 9.99 -7.17
N ILE A 41 -4.58 8.97 -7.18
CA ILE A 41 -5.15 8.40 -5.94
C ILE A 41 -4.04 7.86 -5.05
N PHE A 42 -3.04 7.17 -5.62
CA PHE A 42 -1.89 6.69 -4.88
C PHE A 42 -1.07 7.83 -4.26
N ALA A 43 -0.82 8.92 -5.00
CA ALA A 43 -0.13 10.09 -4.46
C ALA A 43 -0.88 10.71 -3.27
N LEU A 44 -2.22 10.78 -3.34
CA LEU A 44 -3.04 11.24 -2.22
C LEU A 44 -2.93 10.30 -1.00
N ALA A 45 -2.93 8.99 -1.22
CA ALA A 45 -2.73 8.01 -0.14
C ALA A 45 -1.35 8.19 0.53
N VAL A 46 -0.30 8.45 -0.25
CA VAL A 46 1.04 8.76 0.28
C VAL A 46 1.03 10.06 1.10
N LEU A 47 0.31 11.10 0.66
CA LEU A 47 0.15 12.33 1.45
C LEU A 47 -0.54 12.07 2.80
N LEU A 48 -1.63 11.29 2.81
CA LEU A 48 -2.31 10.90 4.05
C LEU A 48 -1.40 10.06 4.96
N TYR A 49 -0.57 9.18 4.40
CA TYR A 49 0.46 8.46 5.14
C TYR A 49 1.49 9.42 5.78
N LEU A 50 1.97 10.43 5.05
CA LEU A 50 2.88 11.45 5.61
C LEU A 50 2.22 12.24 6.75
N ILE A 51 0.94 12.58 6.63
CA ILE A 51 0.18 13.21 7.72
C ILE A 51 0.08 12.25 8.91
N SER A 52 -0.25 10.98 8.67
CA SER A 52 -0.33 9.95 9.72
C SER A 52 0.99 9.75 10.45
N ILE A 53 2.14 9.81 9.74
CA ILE A 53 3.46 9.77 10.39
C ILE A 53 3.64 10.92 11.38
N ASN A 54 3.17 12.13 11.04
CA ASN A 54 3.29 13.29 11.93
C ASN A 54 2.38 13.16 13.16
N LEU A 55 1.21 12.55 13.01
CA LEU A 55 0.21 12.44 14.09
C LEU A 55 0.43 11.22 14.98
N ASN A 56 0.74 10.07 14.38
CA ASN A 56 0.76 8.75 15.04
C ASN A 56 2.16 8.13 15.12
N GLY A 57 3.19 8.79 14.57
CA GLY A 57 4.53 8.23 14.46
C GLY A 57 4.67 7.23 13.30
N VAL A 58 5.92 6.95 12.93
CA VAL A 58 6.25 6.15 11.73
C VAL A 58 5.75 4.71 11.87
N SER A 59 5.89 4.11 13.04
CA SER A 59 5.55 2.71 13.27
C SER A 59 4.04 2.45 13.11
N ILE A 60 3.20 3.25 13.78
CA ILE A 60 1.73 3.11 13.68
C ILE A 60 1.27 3.46 12.26
N ALA A 61 1.79 4.54 11.68
CA ALA A 61 1.42 4.95 10.32
C ALA A 61 1.74 3.85 9.30
N ALA A 62 2.92 3.22 9.40
CA ALA A 62 3.33 2.14 8.51
C ALA A 62 2.47 0.88 8.70
N SER A 63 2.23 0.46 9.95
CA SER A 63 1.36 -0.69 10.26
C SER A 63 -0.06 -0.48 9.72
N MET A 64 -0.63 0.70 9.92
CA MET A 64 -1.95 1.06 9.39
C MET A 64 -1.99 1.01 7.85
N THR A 65 -0.98 1.56 7.16
CA THR A 65 -0.93 1.50 5.69
C THR A 65 -0.82 0.06 5.17
N GLN A 66 -0.09 -0.81 5.86
CA GLN A 66 0.04 -2.22 5.47
C GLN A 66 -1.27 -3.01 5.60
N MET A 67 -2.18 -2.61 6.50
CA MET A 67 -3.50 -3.24 6.64
C MET A 67 -4.41 -3.07 5.41
N ASN A 68 -4.06 -2.20 4.46
CA ASN A 68 -4.77 -2.09 3.18
C ASN A 68 -4.87 -3.44 2.44
N VAL A 69 -3.95 -4.38 2.68
CA VAL A 69 -4.03 -5.73 2.09
C VAL A 69 -5.34 -6.46 2.43
N ILE A 70 -5.93 -6.20 3.61
CA ILE A 70 -7.22 -6.78 4.02
C ILE A 70 -8.33 -6.26 3.10
N LEU A 71 -8.37 -4.95 2.90
CA LEU A 71 -9.34 -4.29 2.02
C LEU A 71 -9.12 -4.69 0.55
N ALA A 72 -7.87 -4.78 0.09
CA ALA A 72 -7.54 -5.18 -1.27
C ALA A 72 -7.95 -6.62 -1.57
N THR A 73 -7.77 -7.53 -0.59
CA THR A 73 -8.13 -8.95 -0.77
C THR A 73 -9.63 -9.14 -0.78
N LEU A 74 -10.34 -8.58 0.20
CA LEU A 74 -11.81 -8.67 0.25
C LEU A 74 -12.45 -7.90 -0.91
N GLY A 75 -11.98 -6.67 -1.15
CA GLY A 75 -12.40 -5.83 -2.26
C GLY A 75 -12.18 -6.51 -3.60
N GLY A 76 -11.03 -7.16 -3.83
CA GLY A 76 -10.78 -7.96 -5.02
C GLY A 76 -11.82 -9.07 -5.23
N ILE A 77 -12.08 -9.86 -4.18
CA ILE A 77 -13.06 -10.95 -4.25
C ILE A 77 -14.47 -10.42 -4.55
N TYR A 78 -14.91 -9.38 -3.84
CA TYR A 78 -16.29 -8.88 -3.96
C TYR A 78 -16.51 -7.99 -5.19
N VAL A 79 -15.56 -7.12 -5.53
CA VAL A 79 -15.67 -6.18 -6.67
C VAL A 79 -15.51 -6.91 -8.00
N LEU A 80 -14.58 -7.88 -8.07
CA LEU A 80 -14.40 -8.68 -9.29
C LEU A 80 -15.41 -9.85 -9.38
N GLY A 81 -16.20 -10.07 -8.33
CA GLY A 81 -17.21 -11.13 -8.30
C GLY A 81 -16.62 -12.54 -8.36
N GLU A 82 -15.42 -12.74 -7.82
CA GLU A 82 -14.77 -14.05 -7.84
C GLU A 82 -15.58 -15.05 -7.03
N ARG A 83 -16.07 -16.10 -7.68
CA ARG A 83 -16.75 -17.20 -7.00
C ARG A 83 -15.71 -18.11 -6.36
N LYS A 84 -15.48 -17.91 -5.06
CA LYS A 84 -14.67 -18.81 -4.24
C LYS A 84 -15.53 -19.88 -3.61
N THR A 85 -14.98 -21.09 -3.50
CA THR A 85 -15.56 -22.14 -2.67
C THR A 85 -15.52 -21.74 -1.19
N ARG A 86 -16.39 -22.33 -0.37
CA ARG A 86 -16.44 -22.01 1.07
C ARG A 86 -15.09 -22.28 1.77
N TRP A 87 -14.36 -23.30 1.32
CA TRP A 87 -13.03 -23.64 1.85
C TRP A 87 -11.97 -22.59 1.53
N GLU A 88 -11.92 -22.11 0.28
CA GLU A 88 -10.98 -21.07 -0.13
C GLU A 88 -11.24 -19.77 0.64
N LEU A 89 -12.51 -19.41 0.81
CA LEU A 89 -12.88 -18.19 1.53
C LEU A 89 -12.51 -18.26 3.01
N TRP A 90 -12.65 -19.43 3.65
CA TRP A 90 -12.19 -19.65 5.02
C TRP A 90 -10.67 -19.48 5.16
N ASN A 91 -9.89 -20.04 4.22
CA ASN A 91 -8.44 -19.86 4.22
C ASN A 91 -8.03 -18.40 4.05
N VAL A 92 -8.75 -17.65 3.20
CA VAL A 92 -8.56 -16.20 3.04
C VAL A 92 -8.83 -15.49 4.36
N TYR A 93 -9.96 -15.74 5.02
CA TYR A 93 -10.27 -15.08 6.29
C TYR A 93 -9.26 -15.40 7.39
N ILE A 94 -8.77 -16.63 7.47
CA ILE A 94 -7.71 -17.01 8.42
C ILE A 94 -6.43 -16.23 8.12
N GLY A 95 -6.00 -16.16 6.86
CA GLY A 95 -4.84 -15.36 6.46
C GLY A 95 -4.99 -13.88 6.79
N LEU A 96 -6.16 -13.30 6.51
CA LEU A 96 -6.45 -11.91 6.83
C LEU A 96 -6.48 -11.65 8.34
N LEU A 97 -6.96 -12.60 9.13
CA LEU A 97 -6.96 -12.52 10.59
C LEU A 97 -5.53 -12.55 11.16
N ILE A 98 -4.66 -13.40 10.61
CA ILE A 98 -3.23 -13.42 10.97
C ILE A 98 -2.56 -12.08 10.64
N VAL A 99 -2.81 -11.53 9.45
CA VAL A 99 -2.28 -10.21 9.05
C VAL A 99 -2.78 -9.10 9.98
N LEU A 100 -4.07 -9.12 10.33
CA LEU A 100 -4.67 -8.15 11.24
C LEU A 100 -4.00 -8.20 12.62
N ILE A 101 -3.82 -9.40 13.17
CA ILE A 101 -3.13 -9.59 14.46
C ILE A 101 -1.70 -9.07 14.37
N GLY A 102 -0.95 -9.44 13.32
CA GLY A 102 0.42 -8.96 13.13
C GLY A 102 0.51 -7.43 13.06
N GLY A 103 -0.40 -6.78 12.33
CA GLY A 103 -0.46 -5.33 12.24
C GLY A 103 -0.78 -4.66 13.58
N ILE A 104 -1.70 -5.24 14.37
CA ILE A 104 -2.04 -4.75 15.72
C ILE A 104 -0.83 -4.90 16.66
N MET A 105 -0.16 -6.06 16.65
CA MET A 105 1.02 -6.31 17.49
C MET A 105 2.13 -5.29 17.22
N ILE A 106 2.40 -4.96 15.96
CA ILE A 106 3.40 -3.94 15.61
C ILE A 106 2.95 -2.57 16.15
N GLY A 107 1.67 -2.20 15.94
CA GLY A 107 1.14 -0.92 16.43
C GLY A 107 1.24 -0.76 17.96
N LEU A 108 0.88 -1.79 18.71
CA LEU A 108 0.96 -1.81 20.18
C LEU A 108 2.42 -1.71 20.67
N SER A 109 3.34 -2.43 20.03
CA SER A 109 4.77 -2.40 20.37
C SER A 109 5.36 -0.99 20.26
N SER A 110 4.87 -0.20 19.32
CA SER A 110 5.35 1.16 19.10
C SER A 110 4.75 2.23 20.01
N THR A 111 3.64 1.96 20.70
CA THR A 111 2.94 2.97 21.51
C THR A 111 3.11 2.74 23.00
N GLU A 112 3.12 1.48 23.46
CA GLU A 112 3.05 1.16 24.89
C GLU A 112 4.33 0.52 25.46
N ALA A 113 5.10 -0.22 24.66
CA ALA A 113 6.30 -0.88 25.17
C ALA A 113 7.44 0.11 25.42
N VAL A 114 7.63 1.11 24.55
CA VAL A 114 8.66 2.15 24.72
C VAL A 114 8.30 3.14 25.84
N ALA A 115 7.01 3.45 26.01
CA ALA A 115 6.53 4.35 27.05
C ALA A 115 6.52 3.71 28.45
N ASN A 116 6.43 2.38 28.55
CA ASN A 116 6.54 1.64 29.82
C ASN A 116 7.97 1.15 30.13
N LEU A 117 8.93 1.34 29.23
CA LEU A 117 10.36 1.02 29.41
C LEU A 117 11.21 2.26 29.76
N LEU A 118 10.63 3.47 29.69
CA LEU A 118 11.21 4.74 30.13
C LEU A 118 10.47 5.24 31.37
#